data_AF-A0A9N8YKE4-F1
#
_entry.id   AF-A0A9N8YKE4-F1
#
_cell.length_a   1.000
_cell.length_b   1.000
_cell.length_c   1.000
_cell.angle_alpha   90.00
_cell.angle_beta   90.00
_cell.angle_gamma   90.00
#
_symmetry.space_group_name_H-M   'P 1'
#
loop_
_entity.id
_entity.type
_entity.pdbx_description
1 polymer ?
#
loop_
_entity_poly.entity_id
_entity_poly.type
_entity_poly.pdbx_seq_one_letter_code
_entity_poly.pdbx_strand_id
1 'polypeptide(L)'
;MNLGNDENNFVPSDDISSNMSSERIRLLGTFAGIGNNCNSMIGAGIFSSPGLVLSEIRSPGLALILWAVGGIAALFGSLSYLGSSTPDGGGETVYLEQAYPRPKALFSYMFSFTMIVAIQPAHMSAVANVFAQYFLYLIKAKGRCDIDYLHPNEYITDWRFWQLRLCSLATIIIITIYHILSNKWANRINQTLIIIKMLTLLAISIIGLATIPRFINGENTNWKNMFPSDMNISARSLTAALIPILFAYGGWNNLNYTLDEFVNPREKLFASNSISVCLVTFLYLCANIAYTNVPLTNITRANEPSEIIAGKFAFQVGGFNLARTLSFFVCLSAFGALAANVWSGSRVIVAAAKRDYIPFSSWFRKWNENTDTPMFALVTQAVLSSLIIIFYPHNDPFKFFVNLGQYCMWIFLFLTVLGLLFLRYSQPTLTRPFKVFLSIPIIFLIFTLFIIIGSFVNDSPNSPYSQQQPNNDRCESSYKYVKYKYYLPYVVSLVVIGLGAICWYISYRPKCKTLSLSILSDEASNLPLEKNDS
;
A
#
# COMPACT_ATOMS: atom_id res chain seq x y z
N MET A 1 -67.87 34.15 13.76
CA MET A 1 -67.18 33.69 12.54
C MET A 1 -65.84 34.39 12.51
N ASN A 2 -64.78 33.63 12.70
CA ASN A 2 -63.40 34.09 12.75
C ASN A 2 -62.62 33.29 11.68
N LEU A 3 -61.50 33.86 11.22
CA LEU A 3 -60.50 33.40 10.23
C LEU A 3 -60.43 34.38 9.04
N GLY A 4 -59.31 35.00 8.66
CA GLY A 4 -57.93 34.90 9.15
C GLY A 4 -56.94 35.05 8.00
N ASN A 5 -56.15 36.14 8.03
CA ASN A 5 -54.93 36.53 7.31
C ASN A 5 -54.26 35.57 6.29
N ASP A 6 -54.02 36.09 5.08
CA ASP A 6 -53.01 35.61 4.13
C ASP A 6 -51.67 36.32 4.39
N GLU A 7 -50.68 35.58 4.90
CA GLU A 7 -49.28 36.02 4.98
C GLU A 7 -48.43 35.29 3.93
N ASN A 8 -47.59 36.09 3.25
CA ASN A 8 -46.56 35.71 2.30
C ASN A 8 -45.55 34.72 2.91
N ASN A 9 -45.58 33.46 2.48
CA ASN A 9 -44.47 32.53 2.71
C ASN A 9 -43.46 32.61 1.56
N PHE A 10 -42.48 33.49 1.72
CA PHE A 10 -41.23 33.47 0.97
C PHE A 10 -40.39 32.29 1.50
N VAL A 11 -40.39 31.16 0.79
CA VAL A 11 -39.52 30.01 1.12
C VAL A 11 -38.08 30.39 0.73
N PRO A 12 -37.10 30.34 1.65
CA PRO A 12 -35.71 30.63 1.31
C PRO A 12 -35.19 29.61 0.29
N SER A 13 -34.54 30.09 -0.77
CA SER A 13 -33.91 29.28 -1.82
C SER A 13 -32.76 28.38 -1.32
N ASP A 14 -32.36 28.50 -0.06
CA ASP A 14 -31.27 27.73 0.55
C ASP A 14 -31.67 26.29 0.88
N ASP A 15 -32.96 26.00 1.10
CA ASP A 15 -33.45 24.65 1.47
C ASP A 15 -33.59 23.68 0.28
N ILE A 16 -33.54 24.19 -0.96
CA ILE A 16 -33.59 23.35 -2.16
C ILE A 16 -32.17 22.94 -2.60
N SER A 17 -31.15 23.75 -2.28
CA SER A 17 -29.75 23.44 -2.58
C SER A 17 -29.15 22.39 -1.62
N SER A 18 -29.64 22.32 -0.38
CA SER A 18 -29.18 21.35 0.62
C SER A 18 -29.75 19.94 0.36
N ASN A 19 -30.97 19.84 -0.16
CA ASN A 19 -31.65 18.56 -0.40
C ASN A 19 -31.21 17.83 -1.69
N MET A 20 -30.62 18.50 -2.68
CA MET A 20 -30.08 17.81 -3.87
C MET A 20 -28.70 17.18 -3.67
N SER A 21 -28.01 17.46 -2.56
CA SER A 21 -26.68 16.91 -2.26
C SER A 21 -26.70 15.62 -1.43
N SER A 22 -27.86 15.21 -0.91
CA SER A 22 -27.95 14.27 0.22
C SER A 22 -28.48 12.87 -0.10
N GLU A 23 -28.84 12.54 -1.33
CA GLU A 23 -29.18 11.15 -1.70
C GLU A 23 -28.03 10.42 -2.41
N ARG A 24 -26.83 10.50 -1.82
CA ARG A 24 -25.83 9.44 -2.08
C ARG A 24 -26.39 8.16 -1.50
N ILE A 25 -26.94 7.30 -2.36
CA ILE A 25 -27.49 6.00 -1.97
C ILE A 25 -26.43 5.27 -1.14
N ARG A 26 -26.67 5.15 0.17
CA ARG A 26 -25.81 4.41 1.09
C ARG A 26 -26.01 2.92 0.79
N LEU A 27 -25.11 2.34 0.01
CA LEU A 27 -25.25 0.99 -0.55
C LEU A 27 -24.44 -0.07 0.22
N LEU A 28 -23.46 0.31 1.03
CA LEU A 28 -22.54 -0.62 1.67
C LEU A 28 -23.05 -1.06 3.06
N GLY A 29 -23.34 -2.36 3.18
CA GLY A 29 -23.52 -3.06 4.45
C GLY A 29 -22.21 -3.69 4.96
N THR A 30 -22.25 -4.27 6.16
CA THR A 30 -21.06 -4.85 6.81
C THR A 30 -20.39 -5.93 5.96
N PHE A 31 -21.15 -6.84 5.37
CA PHE A 31 -20.60 -7.93 4.56
C PHE A 31 -19.89 -7.43 3.30
N ALA A 32 -20.49 -6.48 2.60
CA ALA A 32 -19.89 -5.84 1.43
C ALA A 32 -18.63 -5.06 1.80
N GLY A 33 -18.65 -4.37 2.96
CA GLY A 33 -17.48 -3.70 3.54
C GLY A 33 -16.34 -4.67 3.84
N ILE A 34 -16.62 -5.80 4.52
CA ILE A 34 -15.62 -6.84 4.80
C ILE A 34 -15.01 -7.35 3.50
N GLY A 35 -15.85 -7.71 2.52
CA GLY A 35 -15.38 -8.19 1.21
C GLY A 35 -14.47 -7.18 0.51
N ASN A 36 -14.83 -5.90 0.52
CA ASN A 36 -14.04 -4.85 -0.12
C ASN A 36 -12.70 -4.59 0.58
N ASN A 37 -12.64 -4.66 1.91
CA ASN A 37 -11.38 -4.50 2.64
C ASN A 37 -10.48 -5.73 2.50
N CYS A 38 -11.04 -6.94 2.61
CA CYS A 38 -10.31 -8.19 2.35
C CYS A 38 -9.75 -8.19 0.93
N ASN A 39 -10.52 -7.70 -0.05
CA ASN A 39 -10.05 -7.50 -1.41
C ASN A 39 -8.87 -6.53 -1.49
N SER A 40 -8.90 -5.45 -0.72
CA SER A 40 -7.84 -4.46 -0.72
C SER A 40 -6.54 -5.01 -0.14
N MET A 41 -6.63 -5.80 0.93
CA MET A 41 -5.47 -6.37 1.62
C MET A 41 -4.89 -7.59 0.91
N ILE A 42 -5.74 -8.52 0.48
CA ILE A 42 -5.30 -9.77 -0.13
C ILE A 42 -4.84 -9.52 -1.56
N GLY A 43 -3.55 -9.67 -1.80
CA GLY A 43 -2.92 -9.46 -3.10
C GLY A 43 -1.60 -10.21 -3.25
N ALA A 44 -0.75 -9.72 -4.14
CA ALA A 44 0.55 -10.34 -4.46
C ALA A 44 1.51 -10.50 -3.26
N GLY A 45 1.36 -9.66 -2.22
CA GLY A 45 2.24 -9.65 -1.05
C GLY A 45 2.29 -10.98 -0.31
N ILE A 46 1.15 -11.63 -0.02
CA ILE A 46 1.14 -12.90 0.72
C ILE A 46 1.76 -14.07 -0.05
N PHE A 47 1.84 -13.97 -1.38
CA PHE A 47 2.47 -15.01 -2.20
C PHE A 47 3.96 -14.78 -2.39
N SER A 48 4.52 -13.65 -1.94
CA SER A 48 5.92 -13.28 -2.22
C SER A 48 6.71 -12.86 -0.98
N SER A 49 6.13 -11.99 -0.15
CA SER A 49 6.73 -11.48 1.08
C SER A 49 7.21 -12.59 2.04
N PRO A 50 6.50 -13.72 2.25
CA PRO A 50 6.96 -14.74 3.19
C PRO A 50 8.35 -15.29 2.90
N GLY A 51 8.71 -15.46 1.62
CA GLY A 51 10.03 -15.94 1.26
C GLY A 51 11.12 -14.92 1.60
N LEU A 52 10.85 -13.63 1.43
CA LEU A 52 11.77 -12.56 1.82
C LEU A 52 11.94 -12.50 3.34
N VAL A 53 10.84 -12.58 4.08
CA VAL A 53 10.84 -12.61 5.56
C VAL A 53 11.70 -13.78 6.06
N LEU A 54 11.48 -14.97 5.51
CA LEU A 54 12.27 -16.16 5.86
C LEU A 54 13.74 -16.03 5.43
N SER A 55 14.02 -15.34 4.33
CA SER A 55 15.39 -15.09 3.88
C SER A 55 16.17 -14.15 4.81
N GLU A 56 15.50 -13.14 5.38
CA GLU A 56 16.11 -12.14 6.28
C GLU A 56 16.26 -12.69 7.71
N ILE A 57 15.25 -13.39 8.22
CA ILE A 57 15.18 -13.82 9.63
C ILE A 57 15.73 -15.22 9.86
N ARG A 58 15.61 -16.11 8.87
CA ARG A 58 16.06 -17.52 8.92
C ARG A 58 15.50 -18.35 10.10
N SER A 59 14.42 -17.89 10.73
CA SER A 59 13.68 -18.62 11.76
C SER A 59 12.20 -18.68 11.38
N PRO A 60 11.64 -19.88 11.13
CA PRO A 60 10.22 -20.04 10.84
C PRO A 60 9.32 -19.55 11.98
N GLY A 61 9.69 -19.84 13.23
CA GLY A 61 8.94 -19.42 14.42
C GLY A 61 8.89 -17.90 14.57
N LEU A 62 10.04 -17.23 14.43
CA LEU A 62 10.07 -15.76 14.50
C LEU A 62 9.35 -15.11 13.31
N ALA A 63 9.44 -15.68 12.10
CA ALA A 63 8.68 -15.20 10.95
C ALA A 63 7.17 -15.19 11.24
N LEU A 64 6.62 -16.27 11.83
CA LEU A 64 5.21 -16.34 12.22
C LEU A 64 4.83 -15.27 13.26
N ILE A 65 5.70 -15.04 14.26
CA ILE A 65 5.49 -13.97 15.24
C ILE A 65 5.44 -12.60 14.55
N LEU A 66 6.35 -12.32 13.61
CA LEU A 66 6.37 -11.06 12.87
C LEU A 66 5.12 -10.87 12.00
N TRP A 67 4.58 -11.95 11.41
CA TRP A 67 3.31 -11.88 10.69
C TRP A 67 2.12 -11.56 11.60
N ALA A 68 2.12 -12.08 12.84
CA ALA A 68 1.12 -11.74 13.85
C ALA A 68 1.28 -10.26 14.29
N VAL A 69 2.51 -9.82 14.55
CA VAL A 69 2.82 -8.41 14.87
C VAL A 69 2.37 -7.47 13.75
N GLY A 70 2.60 -7.83 12.49
CA GLY A 70 2.13 -7.07 11.34
C GLY A 70 0.60 -6.96 11.28
N GLY A 71 -0.12 -8.04 11.59
CA GLY A 71 -1.59 -8.04 11.67
C GLY A 71 -2.13 -7.17 12.81
N ILE A 72 -1.49 -7.23 13.98
CA ILE A 72 -1.81 -6.35 15.13
C ILE A 72 -1.55 -4.88 14.76
N ALA A 73 -0.41 -4.59 14.13
CA ALA A 73 -0.08 -3.25 13.67
C ALA A 73 -1.10 -2.75 12.64
N ALA A 74 -1.52 -3.58 11.69
CA ALA A 74 -2.57 -3.24 10.72
C ALA A 74 -3.91 -2.95 11.41
N LEU A 75 -4.29 -3.74 12.43
CA LEU A 75 -5.51 -3.50 13.21
C LEU A 75 -5.43 -2.19 13.98
N PHE A 76 -4.31 -1.92 14.65
CA PHE A 76 -4.14 -0.68 15.42
C PHE A 76 -4.08 0.55 14.51
N GLY A 77 -3.43 0.45 13.36
CA GLY A 77 -3.42 1.49 12.33
C GLY A 77 -4.83 1.77 11.83
N SER A 78 -5.55 0.71 11.47
CA SER A 78 -6.94 0.75 11.02
C SER A 78 -7.88 1.44 12.03
N LEU A 79 -7.80 1.08 13.30
CA LEU A 79 -8.57 1.69 14.38
C LEU A 79 -8.18 3.14 14.65
N SER A 80 -6.88 3.46 14.63
CA SER A 80 -6.39 4.84 14.77
C SER A 80 -6.91 5.72 13.64
N TYR A 81 -6.94 5.18 12.42
CA TYR A 81 -7.43 5.87 11.26
C TYR A 81 -8.93 6.18 11.37
N LEU A 82 -9.75 5.21 11.81
CA LEU A 82 -11.16 5.45 12.13
C LEU A 82 -11.34 6.56 13.16
N GLY A 83 -10.49 6.58 14.19
CA GLY A 83 -10.48 7.63 15.20
C GLY A 83 -10.14 9.03 14.67
N SER A 84 -9.54 9.10 13.47
CA SER A 84 -9.20 10.33 12.76
C SER A 84 -10.28 10.76 11.77
N SER A 85 -11.30 9.93 11.57
CA SER A 85 -12.30 10.17 10.53
C SER A 85 -13.18 11.38 10.80
N THR A 86 -13.41 12.15 9.74
CA THR A 86 -14.37 13.25 9.69
C THR A 86 -15.68 12.83 9.04
N PRO A 87 -16.79 13.53 9.33
CA PRO A 87 -18.10 13.23 8.75
C PRO A 87 -18.12 13.18 7.22
N ASP A 88 -17.29 14.00 6.56
CA ASP A 88 -17.31 14.16 5.10
C ASP A 88 -16.44 13.16 4.32
N GLY A 89 -15.71 12.28 5.03
CA GLY A 89 -14.70 11.40 4.42
C GLY A 89 -13.54 12.17 3.75
N GLY A 90 -12.43 11.50 3.45
CA GLY A 90 -11.32 12.20 2.77
C GLY A 90 -9.92 11.61 2.90
N GLY A 91 -9.74 10.60 3.75
CA GLY A 91 -8.47 9.91 3.93
C GLY A 91 -7.33 10.81 4.41
N GLU A 92 -6.08 10.38 4.22
CA GLU A 92 -4.91 11.05 4.80
C GLU A 92 -4.76 12.48 4.29
N THR A 93 -5.12 12.75 3.04
CA THR A 93 -5.00 14.10 2.46
C THR A 93 -5.84 15.10 3.25
N VAL A 94 -7.09 14.75 3.56
CA VAL A 94 -7.99 15.62 4.34
C VAL A 94 -7.58 15.66 5.80
N TYR A 95 -7.19 14.51 6.38
CA TYR A 95 -6.79 14.45 7.79
C TYR A 95 -5.52 15.23 8.07
N LEU A 96 -4.52 15.15 7.20
CA LEU A 96 -3.28 15.91 7.34
C LEU A 96 -3.52 17.42 7.18
N GLU A 97 -4.45 17.84 6.32
CA GLU A 97 -4.81 19.25 6.17
C GLU A 97 -5.47 19.80 7.44
N GLN A 98 -6.34 19.02 8.09
CA GLN A 98 -7.00 19.41 9.34
C GLN A 98 -6.07 19.36 10.55
N ALA A 99 -5.24 18.32 10.66
CA ALA A 99 -4.31 18.16 11.77
C ALA A 99 -3.17 19.19 11.73
N TYR A 100 -2.73 19.56 10.53
CA TYR A 100 -1.62 20.49 10.30
C TYR A 100 -2.02 21.67 9.40
N PRO A 101 -2.88 22.59 9.89
CA PRO A 101 -3.45 23.67 9.08
C PRO A 101 -2.45 24.77 8.71
N ARG A 102 -1.29 24.82 9.39
CA ARG A 102 -0.23 25.80 9.15
C ARG A 102 1.12 25.09 8.97
N PRO A 103 1.86 25.39 7.89
CA PRO A 103 1.48 26.18 6.71
C PRO A 103 0.34 25.52 5.90
N LYS A 104 -0.55 26.35 5.32
CA LYS A 104 -1.78 25.88 4.64
C LYS A 104 -1.48 24.79 3.60
N ALA A 105 -2.14 23.64 3.76
CA ALA A 105 -2.08 22.47 2.88
C ALA A 105 -0.67 21.88 2.65
N LEU A 106 0.34 22.19 3.47
CA LEU A 106 1.69 21.67 3.27
C LEU A 106 1.72 20.12 3.36
N PHE A 107 1.23 19.57 4.47
CA PHE A 107 1.30 18.12 4.71
C PHE A 107 0.39 17.32 3.79
N SER A 108 -0.80 17.84 3.48
CA SER A 108 -1.73 17.23 2.53
C SER A 108 -1.18 17.24 1.10
N TYR A 109 -0.52 18.33 0.69
CA TYR A 109 0.19 18.43 -0.59
C TYR A 109 1.35 17.44 -0.65
N MET A 110 2.22 17.40 0.37
CA MET A 110 3.35 16.49 0.43
C MET A 110 2.91 15.02 0.35
N PHE A 111 1.85 14.66 1.07
CA PHE A 111 1.26 13.32 0.99
C PHE A 111 0.76 13.01 -0.41
N SER A 112 -0.05 13.89 -1.01
CA SER A 112 -0.61 13.68 -2.35
C SER A 112 0.47 13.58 -3.41
N PHE A 113 1.47 14.46 -3.35
CA PHE A 113 2.63 14.45 -4.23
C PHE A 113 3.40 13.13 -4.12
N THR A 114 3.73 12.72 -2.89
CA THR A 114 4.49 11.48 -2.64
C THR A 114 3.67 10.24 -3.04
N MET A 115 2.36 10.27 -2.84
CA MET A 115 1.45 9.22 -3.28
C MET A 115 1.48 9.02 -4.80
N ILE A 116 1.43 10.12 -5.55
CA ILE A 116 1.39 10.10 -7.01
C ILE A 116 2.76 9.75 -7.60
N VAL A 117 3.85 10.29 -7.06
CA VAL A 117 5.19 10.17 -7.65
C VAL A 117 5.95 8.91 -7.20
N ALA A 118 5.74 8.45 -5.96
CA ALA A 118 6.49 7.33 -5.40
C ALA A 118 5.62 6.18 -4.91
N ILE A 119 4.68 6.41 -3.98
CA ILE A 119 4.01 5.29 -3.27
C ILE A 119 3.22 4.42 -4.24
N GLN A 120 2.29 4.99 -5.01
CA GLN A 120 1.48 4.21 -5.94
C GLN A 120 2.29 3.61 -7.09
N PRO A 121 3.17 4.36 -7.76
CA PRO A 121 4.06 3.78 -8.77
C PRO A 121 4.92 2.63 -8.25
N ALA A 122 5.44 2.73 -7.02
CA ALA A 122 6.24 1.67 -6.41
C ALA A 122 5.38 0.44 -6.08
N HIS A 123 4.16 0.61 -5.53
CA HIS A 123 3.25 -0.51 -5.30
C HIS A 123 2.83 -1.20 -6.59
N MET A 124 2.49 -0.44 -7.64
CA MET A 124 2.19 -0.99 -8.97
C MET A 124 3.37 -1.79 -9.52
N SER A 125 4.58 -1.25 -9.40
CA SER A 125 5.81 -1.92 -9.85
C SER A 125 6.11 -3.19 -9.07
N ALA A 126 5.93 -3.19 -7.75
CA ALA A 126 6.09 -4.37 -6.89
C ALA A 126 5.14 -5.50 -7.31
N VAL A 127 3.85 -5.20 -7.47
CA VAL A 127 2.85 -6.21 -7.85
C VAL A 127 3.07 -6.71 -9.29
N ALA A 128 3.42 -5.81 -10.22
CA ALA A 128 3.77 -6.19 -11.60
C ALA A 128 5.03 -7.08 -11.65
N ASN A 129 5.97 -6.87 -10.73
CA ASN A 129 7.15 -7.71 -10.60
C ASN A 129 6.80 -9.11 -10.12
N VAL A 130 5.95 -9.25 -9.09
CA VAL A 130 5.44 -10.55 -8.64
C VAL A 130 4.74 -11.30 -9.76
N PHE A 131 3.84 -10.62 -10.50
CA PHE A 131 3.19 -11.23 -11.66
C PHE A 131 4.23 -11.79 -12.64
N ALA A 132 5.22 -10.99 -13.01
CA ALA A 132 6.24 -11.39 -13.97
C ALA A 132 7.08 -12.59 -13.49
N GLN A 133 7.46 -12.62 -12.22
CA GLN A 133 8.20 -13.74 -11.64
C GLN A 133 7.40 -15.04 -11.69
N TYR A 134 6.13 -15.02 -11.26
CA TYR A 134 5.26 -16.19 -11.29
C TYR A 134 4.89 -16.62 -12.71
N PHE A 135 4.71 -15.66 -13.62
CA PHE A 135 4.41 -15.95 -15.02
C PHE A 135 5.60 -16.60 -15.74
N LEU A 136 6.81 -16.11 -15.49
CA LEU A 136 8.02 -16.74 -16.01
C LEU A 136 8.24 -18.12 -15.39
N TYR A 137 7.97 -18.30 -14.09
CA TYR A 137 8.03 -19.61 -13.44
C TYR A 137 7.01 -20.59 -14.04
N LEU A 138 5.79 -20.12 -14.33
CA LEU A 138 4.73 -20.91 -14.98
C LEU A 138 5.17 -21.44 -16.35
N ILE A 139 5.79 -20.59 -17.18
CA ILE A 139 6.20 -20.95 -18.55
C ILE A 139 7.49 -21.78 -18.58
N LYS A 140 8.49 -21.44 -17.75
CA LYS A 140 9.84 -21.99 -17.85
C LYS A 140 10.07 -23.28 -17.08
N ALA A 141 9.08 -23.84 -16.38
CA ALA A 141 9.25 -24.96 -15.45
C ALA A 141 9.63 -26.32 -16.10
N LYS A 142 10.73 -26.42 -16.85
CA LYS A 142 11.67 -27.54 -16.80
C LYS A 142 12.79 -27.11 -15.87
N GLY A 143 12.96 -27.87 -14.78
CA GLY A 143 13.70 -27.51 -13.55
C GLY A 143 14.94 -26.64 -13.71
N ARG A 144 15.11 -25.74 -12.74
CA ARG A 144 16.11 -24.67 -12.62
C ARG A 144 15.71 -23.36 -13.30
N CYS A 145 15.02 -22.52 -12.54
CA CYS A 145 15.32 -21.09 -12.63
C CYS A 145 16.62 -20.87 -11.86
N ASP A 146 17.75 -21.34 -12.41
CA ASP A 146 19.06 -20.83 -12.02
C ASP A 146 19.09 -19.39 -12.53
N ILE A 147 18.49 -18.49 -11.75
CA ILE A 147 18.83 -17.07 -11.85
C ILE A 147 20.17 -17.01 -11.14
N ASP A 148 21.23 -17.43 -11.83
CA ASP A 148 22.58 -17.14 -11.37
C ASP A 148 22.63 -15.63 -11.22
N TYR A 149 22.77 -15.15 -9.98
CA TYR A 149 22.99 -13.74 -9.71
C TYR A 149 24.40 -13.45 -10.22
N LEU A 150 24.46 -13.13 -11.51
CA LEU A 150 25.69 -12.75 -12.17
C LEU A 150 26.23 -11.48 -11.53
N HIS A 151 27.57 -11.35 -11.60
CA HIS A 151 28.33 -10.27 -11.03
C HIS A 151 27.72 -8.89 -11.35
N PRO A 152 27.87 -7.89 -10.45
CA PRO A 152 27.25 -6.57 -10.56
C PRO A 152 27.53 -5.75 -11.83
N ASN A 153 28.36 -6.23 -12.76
CA ASN A 153 28.77 -5.46 -13.93
C ASN A 153 28.24 -6.04 -15.27
N GLU A 154 27.55 -7.19 -15.27
CA GLU A 154 27.08 -7.86 -16.50
C GLU A 154 25.54 -8.06 -16.57
N TYR A 155 24.80 -7.58 -15.57
CA TYR A 155 23.35 -7.85 -15.44
C TYR A 155 22.48 -7.12 -16.49
N ILE A 156 22.90 -5.95 -16.98
CA ILE A 156 22.14 -5.18 -18.00
C ILE A 156 22.14 -5.89 -19.36
N THR A 157 23.20 -6.65 -19.65
CA THR A 157 23.34 -7.40 -20.91
C THR A 157 22.64 -8.76 -20.88
N ASP A 158 22.17 -9.24 -19.72
CA ASP A 158 21.43 -10.49 -19.62
C ASP A 158 19.97 -10.32 -20.10
N TRP A 159 19.56 -11.14 -21.07
CA TRP A 159 18.19 -11.18 -21.56
C TRP A 159 17.18 -11.50 -20.45
N ARG A 160 17.55 -12.28 -19.43
CA ARG A 160 16.68 -12.67 -18.31
C ARG A 160 16.25 -11.45 -17.48
N PHE A 161 17.15 -10.49 -17.32
CA PHE A 161 16.88 -9.23 -16.63
C PHE A 161 15.81 -8.41 -17.36
N TRP A 162 15.92 -8.32 -18.69
CA TRP A 162 14.93 -7.64 -19.53
C TRP A 162 13.61 -8.39 -19.62
N GLN A 163 13.60 -9.72 -19.63
CA GLN A 163 12.36 -10.51 -19.64
C GLN A 163 11.44 -10.16 -18.46
N LEU A 164 12.01 -10.07 -17.25
CA LEU A 164 11.22 -9.73 -16.06
C LEU A 164 10.62 -8.33 -16.19
N ARG A 165 11.44 -7.34 -16.61
CA ARG A 165 11.01 -5.95 -16.79
C ARG A 165 9.95 -5.80 -17.86
N LEU A 166 10.20 -6.36 -19.05
CA LEU A 166 9.27 -6.29 -20.17
C LEU A 166 7.94 -6.95 -19.82
N CYS A 167 7.97 -8.07 -19.08
CA CYS A 167 6.74 -8.71 -18.59
C CYS A 167 5.99 -7.83 -17.58
N SER A 168 6.68 -7.21 -16.62
CA SER A 168 6.06 -6.27 -15.69
C SER A 168 5.47 -5.04 -16.41
N LEU A 169 6.21 -4.46 -17.35
CA LEU A 169 5.76 -3.33 -18.18
C LEU A 169 4.53 -3.69 -19.02
N ALA A 170 4.58 -4.83 -19.72
CA ALA A 170 3.46 -5.33 -20.51
C ALA A 170 2.21 -5.51 -19.63
N THR A 171 2.36 -6.05 -18.42
CA THR A 171 1.24 -6.23 -17.49
C THR A 171 0.61 -4.89 -17.09
N ILE A 172 1.41 -3.88 -16.73
CA ILE A 172 0.91 -2.53 -16.40
C ILE A 172 0.19 -1.91 -17.60
N ILE A 173 0.77 -2.02 -18.80
CA ILE A 173 0.21 -1.44 -20.03
C ILE A 173 -1.13 -2.11 -20.36
N ILE A 174 -1.18 -3.45 -20.36
CA ILE A 174 -2.41 -4.22 -20.62
C ILE A 174 -3.51 -3.80 -19.62
N ILE A 175 -3.17 -3.73 -18.33
CA ILE A 175 -4.14 -3.37 -17.29
C ILE A 175 -4.65 -1.94 -17.48
N THR A 176 -3.75 -1.02 -17.82
CA THR A 176 -4.09 0.38 -18.06
C THR A 176 -4.99 0.52 -19.29
N ILE A 177 -4.68 -0.17 -20.39
CA ILE A 177 -5.48 -0.14 -21.62
C ILE A 177 -6.92 -0.58 -21.35
N TYR A 178 -7.15 -1.72 -20.68
CA TYR A 178 -8.54 -2.14 -20.46
C TYR A 178 -9.29 -1.21 -19.50
N HIS A 179 -8.60 -0.59 -18.52
CA HIS A 179 -9.22 0.42 -17.67
C HIS A 179 -9.62 1.66 -18.46
N ILE A 180 -8.86 2.04 -19.50
CA ILE A 180 -9.21 3.16 -20.38
C ILE A 180 -10.42 2.81 -21.26
N LEU A 181 -10.51 1.56 -21.73
CA LEU A 181 -11.57 1.11 -22.64
C LEU A 181 -12.96 1.10 -21.98
N SER A 182 -13.08 0.66 -20.72
CA SER A 182 -14.37 0.69 -20.02
C SER A 182 -14.25 0.49 -18.51
N ASN A 183 -14.71 1.49 -17.75
CA ASN A 183 -14.77 1.41 -16.28
C ASN A 183 -15.72 0.28 -15.80
N LYS A 184 -16.84 0.06 -16.51
CA LYS A 184 -17.83 -0.98 -16.18
C LYS A 184 -17.25 -2.38 -16.31
N TRP A 185 -16.57 -2.68 -17.42
CA TRP A 185 -15.93 -3.99 -17.63
C TRP A 185 -14.76 -4.19 -16.69
N ALA A 186 -13.93 -3.16 -16.48
CA ALA A 186 -12.83 -3.20 -15.53
C ALA A 186 -13.32 -3.58 -14.12
N ASN A 187 -14.42 -2.96 -13.67
CA ASN A 187 -15.00 -3.27 -12.36
C ASN A 187 -15.50 -4.73 -12.26
N ARG A 188 -16.16 -5.24 -13.30
CA ARG A 188 -16.61 -6.65 -13.34
C ARG A 188 -15.44 -7.63 -13.28
N ILE A 189 -14.39 -7.39 -14.07
CA ILE A 189 -13.17 -8.21 -14.06
C ILE A 189 -12.52 -8.19 -12.67
N ASN A 190 -12.39 -6.99 -12.08
CA ASN A 190 -11.79 -6.83 -10.77
C ASN A 190 -12.55 -7.66 -9.73
N GLN A 191 -13.89 -7.60 -9.72
CA GLN A 191 -14.76 -8.38 -8.82
C GLN A 191 -14.56 -9.90 -8.97
N THR A 192 -14.47 -10.43 -10.19
CA THR A 192 -14.20 -11.86 -10.42
C THR A 192 -12.83 -12.28 -9.90
N LEU A 193 -11.80 -11.46 -10.11
CA LEU A 193 -10.44 -11.75 -9.63
C LEU A 193 -10.36 -11.76 -8.09
N ILE A 194 -11.25 -11.05 -7.39
CA ILE A 194 -11.36 -11.11 -5.93
C ILE A 194 -11.71 -12.52 -5.45
N ILE A 195 -12.71 -13.13 -6.07
CA ILE A 195 -13.17 -14.46 -5.66
C ILE A 195 -12.03 -15.47 -5.87
N ILE A 196 -11.35 -15.38 -7.01
CA ILE A 196 -10.23 -16.26 -7.35
C ILE A 196 -9.10 -16.14 -6.34
N LYS A 197 -8.67 -14.92 -5.97
CA LYS A 197 -7.58 -14.76 -5.00
C LYS A 197 -7.94 -15.24 -3.59
N MET A 198 -9.19 -15.04 -3.15
CA MET A 198 -9.68 -15.54 -1.86
C MET A 198 -9.65 -17.07 -1.82
N LEU A 199 -10.17 -17.72 -2.86
CA LEU A 199 -10.17 -19.18 -2.97
C LEU A 199 -8.74 -19.74 -3.06
N THR A 200 -7.85 -19.05 -3.77
CA THR A 200 -6.43 -19.45 -3.89
C THR A 200 -5.74 -19.44 -2.52
N LEU A 201 -5.92 -18.37 -1.74
CA LEU A 201 -5.33 -18.25 -0.40
C LEU A 201 -5.91 -19.29 0.58
N LEU A 202 -7.22 -19.53 0.49
CA LEU A 202 -7.89 -20.56 1.28
C LEU A 202 -7.36 -21.96 0.93
N ALA A 203 -7.19 -22.26 -0.36
CA ALA A 203 -6.64 -23.53 -0.81
C ALA A 203 -5.20 -23.76 -0.31
N ILE A 204 -4.33 -22.74 -0.39
CA ILE A 204 -2.97 -22.82 0.19
C ILE A 204 -3.02 -23.12 1.68
N SER A 205 -3.88 -22.40 2.42
CA SER A 205 -4.03 -22.60 3.86
C SER A 205 -4.48 -24.03 4.20
N ILE A 206 -5.52 -24.54 3.54
CA ILE A 206 -6.06 -25.88 3.81
C ILE A 206 -5.04 -26.96 3.45
N ILE A 207 -4.47 -26.91 2.24
CA ILE A 207 -3.48 -27.90 1.77
C ILE A 207 -2.23 -27.86 2.66
N GLY A 208 -1.80 -26.66 3.06
CA GLY A 208 -0.67 -26.44 3.93
C GLY A 208 -0.84 -27.11 5.29
N LEU A 209 -1.95 -26.82 5.96
CA LEU A 209 -2.28 -27.41 7.26
C LEU A 209 -2.43 -28.93 7.17
N ALA A 210 -3.09 -29.44 6.13
CA ALA A 210 -3.28 -30.88 5.93
C ALA A 210 -1.97 -31.63 5.68
N THR A 211 -0.94 -30.96 5.15
CA THR A 211 0.35 -31.59 4.82
C THR A 211 1.39 -31.50 5.94
N ILE A 212 1.12 -30.77 7.03
CA ILE A 212 2.04 -30.63 8.18
C ILE A 212 2.55 -31.99 8.71
N PRO A 213 1.71 -33.01 8.96
CA PRO A 213 2.19 -34.28 9.53
C PRO A 213 3.25 -34.98 8.68
N ARG A 214 3.16 -34.82 7.35
CA ARG A 214 4.16 -35.35 6.40
C ARG A 214 5.50 -34.64 6.53
N PHE A 215 5.49 -33.33 6.77
CA PHE A 215 6.72 -32.52 6.82
C PHE A 215 7.40 -32.53 8.19
N ILE A 216 6.65 -32.70 9.28
CA ILE A 216 7.22 -32.86 10.63
C ILE A 216 8.13 -34.11 10.69
N ASN A 217 7.68 -35.21 10.09
CA ASN A 217 8.39 -36.48 10.09
C ASN A 217 9.41 -36.61 8.95
N GLY A 218 9.45 -35.64 8.02
CA GLY A 218 10.33 -35.65 6.86
C GLY A 218 11.72 -35.05 7.12
N GLU A 219 12.45 -34.83 6.03
CA GLU A 219 13.77 -34.20 6.01
C GLU A 219 13.73 -32.69 6.26
N ASN A 220 12.55 -32.06 6.21
CA ASN A 220 12.41 -30.63 6.48
C ASN A 220 12.63 -30.35 7.98
N THR A 221 13.72 -29.68 8.31
CA THR A 221 14.11 -29.34 9.68
C THR A 221 13.35 -28.15 10.26
N ASN A 222 12.59 -27.38 9.47
CA ASN A 222 11.94 -26.15 9.93
C ASN A 222 10.99 -26.37 11.12
N TRP A 223 10.27 -27.50 11.12
CA TRP A 223 9.33 -27.86 12.19
C TRP A 223 10.03 -28.30 13.48
N LYS A 224 11.24 -28.86 13.36
CA LYS A 224 12.07 -29.29 14.50
C LYS A 224 12.87 -28.12 15.08
N ASN A 225 13.29 -27.19 14.22
CA ASN A 225 14.11 -26.02 14.56
C ASN A 225 13.37 -24.72 14.22
N MET A 226 12.20 -24.50 14.83
CA MET A 226 11.42 -23.26 14.62
C MET A 226 12.17 -22.01 15.08
N PHE A 227 12.97 -22.15 16.15
CA PHE A 227 13.82 -21.09 16.72
C PHE A 227 15.25 -21.62 16.81
N PRO A 228 16.06 -21.48 15.74
CA PRO A 228 17.48 -21.86 15.77
C PRO A 228 18.23 -21.16 16.91
N SER A 229 19.16 -21.86 17.55
CA SER A 229 19.91 -21.36 18.71
C SER A 229 20.96 -20.31 18.37
N ASP A 230 21.40 -20.28 17.10
CA ASP A 230 22.39 -19.36 16.52
C ASP A 230 21.75 -18.10 15.91
N MET A 231 20.50 -17.80 16.27
CA MET A 231 19.77 -16.66 15.71
C MET A 231 20.44 -15.34 16.09
N ASN A 232 20.93 -14.59 15.10
CA ASN A 232 21.45 -13.25 15.30
C ASN A 232 20.54 -12.20 14.67
N ILE A 233 19.61 -11.70 15.48
CA ILE A 233 18.58 -10.74 15.07
C ILE A 233 19.06 -9.34 15.41
N SER A 234 19.14 -8.47 14.40
CA SER A 234 19.35 -7.03 14.56
C SER A 234 18.06 -6.25 14.37
N ALA A 235 18.04 -4.98 14.80
CA ALA A 235 16.94 -4.07 14.49
C ALA A 235 16.74 -3.89 12.97
N ARG A 236 17.83 -3.95 12.18
CA ARG A 236 17.76 -3.92 10.71
C ARG A 236 17.09 -5.17 10.14
N SER A 237 17.44 -6.38 10.61
CA SER A 237 16.80 -7.61 10.10
C SER A 237 15.31 -7.65 10.45
N LEU A 238 14.93 -7.15 11.63
CA LEU A 238 13.51 -7.03 12.01
C LEU A 238 12.75 -6.07 11.11
N THR A 239 13.28 -4.87 10.86
CA THR A 239 12.63 -3.89 9.98
C THR A 239 12.60 -4.34 8.53
N ALA A 240 13.69 -4.92 8.02
CA ALA A 240 13.75 -5.50 6.67
C ALA A 240 12.74 -6.64 6.46
N ALA A 241 12.41 -7.40 7.51
CA ALA A 241 11.36 -8.41 7.48
C ALA A 241 9.94 -7.84 7.67
N LEU A 242 9.78 -6.82 8.53
CA LEU A 242 8.47 -6.21 8.77
C LEU A 242 7.97 -5.42 7.55
N ILE A 243 8.83 -4.70 6.82
CA ILE A 243 8.40 -3.92 5.65
C ILE A 243 7.63 -4.75 4.60
N PRO A 244 8.11 -5.93 4.13
CA PRO A 244 7.34 -6.75 3.20
C PRO A 244 6.08 -7.39 3.82
N ILE A 245 6.05 -7.60 5.15
CA ILE A 245 4.83 -8.01 5.87
C ILE A 245 3.79 -6.88 5.83
N LEU A 246 4.22 -5.65 6.12
CA LEU A 246 3.37 -4.46 6.13
C LEU A 246 2.85 -4.13 4.72
N PHE A 247 3.67 -4.38 3.69
CA PHE A 247 3.21 -4.36 2.30
C PHE A 247 2.09 -5.38 2.05
N ALA A 248 2.23 -6.61 2.54
CA ALA A 248 1.22 -7.65 2.35
C ALA A 248 -0.09 -7.34 3.08
N TYR A 249 -0.04 -6.66 4.22
CA TYR A 249 -1.22 -6.16 4.93
C TYR A 249 -1.78 -4.84 4.37
N GLY A 250 -1.05 -4.16 3.47
CA GLY A 250 -1.44 -2.86 2.93
C GLY A 250 -2.83 -2.88 2.31
N GLY A 251 -3.59 -1.78 2.46
CA GLY A 251 -4.98 -1.68 1.97
C GLY A 251 -6.03 -1.72 3.08
N TRP A 252 -5.64 -1.98 4.34
CA TRP A 252 -6.53 -1.91 5.51
C TRP A 252 -7.17 -0.53 5.72
N ASN A 253 -6.59 0.55 5.14
CA ASN A 253 -7.10 1.91 5.21
C ASN A 253 -8.18 2.21 4.17
N ASN A 254 -8.44 1.32 3.20
CA ASN A 254 -9.29 1.62 2.04
C ASN A 254 -10.76 1.90 2.38
N LEU A 255 -11.35 1.20 3.35
CA LEU A 255 -12.74 1.45 3.74
C LEU A 255 -12.96 2.86 4.32
N ASN A 256 -11.89 3.51 4.81
CA ASN A 256 -12.00 4.84 5.39
C ASN A 256 -12.23 5.93 4.32
N TYR A 257 -11.95 5.66 3.05
CA TYR A 257 -12.28 6.58 1.95
C TYR A 257 -13.73 6.46 1.49
N THR A 258 -14.45 5.42 1.91
CA THR A 258 -15.83 5.14 1.48
C THR A 258 -16.83 5.32 2.63
N LEU A 259 -16.53 6.21 3.59
CA LEU A 259 -17.39 6.46 4.76
C LEU A 259 -18.83 6.81 4.35
N ASP A 260 -18.96 7.68 3.34
CA ASP A 260 -20.24 8.21 2.85
C ASP A 260 -21.14 7.17 2.18
N GLU A 261 -20.59 6.00 1.82
CA GLU A 261 -21.29 4.93 1.12
C GLU A 261 -21.91 3.90 2.07
N PHE A 262 -21.54 3.91 3.36
CA PHE A 262 -22.05 2.95 4.34
C PHE A 262 -23.42 3.34 4.91
N VAL A 263 -24.32 2.36 5.05
CA VAL A 263 -25.53 2.49 5.86
C VAL A 263 -25.14 2.40 7.34
N ASN A 264 -25.54 3.35 8.18
CA ASN A 264 -25.10 3.44 9.58
C ASN A 264 -23.57 3.36 9.69
N PRO A 265 -22.85 4.37 9.15
CA PRO A 265 -21.41 4.30 8.92
C PRO A 265 -20.64 4.04 10.21
N ARG A 266 -21.13 4.52 11.36
CA ARG A 266 -20.51 4.26 12.66
C ARG A 266 -20.33 2.76 12.91
N GLU A 267 -21.41 2.01 13.10
CA GLU A 267 -21.29 0.61 13.51
C GLU A 267 -20.75 -0.28 12.38
N LYS A 268 -21.23 -0.08 11.15
CA LYS A 268 -20.90 -0.98 10.05
C LYS A 268 -19.47 -0.80 9.55
N LEU A 269 -18.93 0.41 9.54
CA LEU A 269 -17.54 0.63 9.13
C LEU A 269 -16.56 0.03 10.14
N PHE A 270 -16.79 0.26 11.44
CA PHE A 270 -15.95 -0.30 12.50
C PHE A 270 -15.93 -1.83 12.46
N ALA A 271 -17.12 -2.46 12.36
CA ALA A 271 -17.25 -3.90 12.24
C ALA A 271 -16.57 -4.41 10.96
N SER A 272 -16.83 -3.76 9.82
CA SER A 272 -16.25 -4.18 8.53
C SER A 272 -14.73 -4.15 8.55
N ASN A 273 -14.16 -3.06 9.06
CA ASN A 273 -12.73 -2.84 9.08
C ASN A 273 -12.03 -3.78 10.06
N SER A 274 -12.55 -3.93 11.29
CA SER A 274 -11.94 -4.80 12.30
C SER A 274 -12.04 -6.27 11.93
N ILE A 275 -13.22 -6.74 11.48
CA ILE A 275 -13.44 -8.15 11.13
C ILE A 275 -12.58 -8.55 9.92
N SER A 276 -12.50 -7.70 8.90
CA SER A 276 -11.67 -7.99 7.73
C SER A 276 -10.18 -8.06 8.07
N VAL A 277 -9.64 -7.13 8.86
CA VAL A 277 -8.23 -7.18 9.27
C VAL A 277 -7.93 -8.44 10.08
N CYS A 278 -8.80 -8.81 11.02
CA CYS A 278 -8.65 -10.05 11.80
C CYS A 278 -8.72 -11.30 10.91
N LEU A 279 -9.67 -11.35 9.96
CA LEU A 279 -9.83 -12.46 9.03
C LEU A 279 -8.60 -12.61 8.12
N VAL A 280 -8.09 -11.50 7.56
CA VAL A 280 -6.89 -11.51 6.72
C VAL A 280 -5.67 -11.94 7.53
N THR A 281 -5.52 -11.44 8.77
CA THR A 281 -4.45 -11.85 9.68
C THR A 281 -4.47 -13.36 9.92
N PHE A 282 -5.65 -13.92 10.21
CA PHE A 282 -5.81 -15.36 10.38
C PHE A 282 -5.40 -16.14 9.12
N LEU A 283 -5.92 -15.76 7.94
CA LEU A 283 -5.57 -16.42 6.68
C LEU A 283 -4.09 -16.30 6.33
N TYR A 284 -3.47 -15.15 6.61
CA TYR A 284 -2.05 -14.94 6.39
C TYR A 284 -1.20 -15.79 7.33
N LEU A 285 -1.58 -15.93 8.60
CA LEU A 285 -0.92 -16.84 9.52
C LEU A 285 -1.04 -18.29 9.02
N CYS A 286 -2.23 -18.74 8.61
CA CYS A 286 -2.40 -20.08 8.05
C CYS A 286 -1.54 -20.32 6.79
N ALA A 287 -1.48 -19.35 5.87
CA ALA A 287 -0.62 -19.44 4.70
C ALA A 287 0.87 -19.45 5.05
N ASN A 288 1.31 -18.67 6.04
CA ASN A 288 2.71 -18.70 6.48
C ASN A 288 3.06 -20.00 7.20
N ILE A 289 2.13 -20.58 7.97
CA ILE A 289 2.26 -21.92 8.54
C ILE A 289 2.42 -22.95 7.40
N ALA A 290 1.65 -22.81 6.30
CA ALA A 290 1.83 -23.65 5.11
C ALA A 290 3.24 -23.49 4.50
N TYR A 291 3.73 -22.26 4.37
CA TYR A 291 5.05 -22.00 3.80
C TYR A 291 6.22 -22.52 4.64
N THR A 292 6.04 -22.76 5.94
CA THR A 292 7.02 -23.48 6.79
C THR A 292 7.35 -24.88 6.24
N ASN A 293 6.44 -25.49 5.46
CA ASN A 293 6.68 -26.77 4.79
C ASN A 293 7.75 -26.68 3.69
N VAL A 294 8.13 -25.49 3.23
CA VAL A 294 9.24 -25.28 2.28
C VAL A 294 10.57 -25.26 3.05
N PRO A 295 11.52 -26.17 2.76
CA PRO A 295 12.83 -26.16 3.40
C PRO A 295 13.52 -24.80 3.27
N LEU A 296 14.08 -24.28 4.37
CA LEU A 296 14.71 -22.96 4.39
C LEU A 296 15.85 -22.83 3.36
N THR A 297 16.58 -23.93 3.11
CA THR A 297 17.65 -24.00 2.11
C THR A 297 17.17 -23.73 0.68
N ASN A 298 15.90 -24.05 0.36
CA ASN A 298 15.30 -23.71 -0.93
C ASN A 298 14.90 -22.23 -1.01
N ILE A 299 14.85 -21.51 0.11
CA ILE A 299 14.49 -20.09 0.17
C ILE A 299 15.74 -19.21 0.20
N THR A 300 16.76 -19.60 0.96
CA THR A 300 17.97 -18.81 1.21
C THR A 300 19.10 -19.05 0.20
N ARG A 301 18.92 -20.00 -0.74
CA ARG A 301 19.88 -20.22 -1.83
C ARG A 301 20.06 -18.96 -2.65
N ALA A 302 21.32 -18.54 -2.80
CA ALA A 302 21.68 -17.31 -3.49
C ALA A 302 21.12 -17.24 -4.92
N ASN A 303 20.98 -18.37 -5.64
CA ASN A 303 20.56 -18.39 -7.06
C ASN A 303 19.05 -18.60 -7.28
N GLU A 304 18.25 -18.63 -6.21
CA GLU A 304 16.80 -18.84 -6.33
C GLU A 304 16.01 -17.63 -5.82
N PRO A 305 15.00 -17.14 -6.56
CA PRO A 305 14.13 -16.07 -6.09
C PRO A 305 13.36 -16.54 -4.86
N SER A 306 13.45 -15.79 -3.76
CA SER A 306 12.72 -16.07 -2.52
C SER A 306 11.23 -15.70 -2.66
N GLU A 307 10.92 -14.81 -3.58
CA GLU A 307 9.63 -14.20 -3.86
C GLU A 307 8.61 -15.16 -4.49
N ILE A 308 9.02 -16.34 -4.96
CA ILE A 308 8.11 -17.36 -5.53
C ILE A 308 7.74 -18.45 -4.51
N ILE A 309 7.64 -18.09 -3.23
CA ILE A 309 7.44 -19.03 -2.12
C ILE A 309 6.18 -19.90 -2.28
N ALA A 310 5.09 -19.37 -2.85
CA ALA A 310 3.88 -20.17 -3.11
C ALA A 310 4.14 -21.26 -4.16
N GLY A 311 4.90 -20.94 -5.22
CA GLY A 311 5.32 -21.91 -6.22
C GLY A 311 6.21 -23.00 -5.62
N LYS A 312 7.18 -22.61 -4.77
CA LYS A 312 8.06 -23.54 -4.03
C LYS A 312 7.27 -24.45 -3.10
N PHE A 313 6.27 -23.91 -2.40
CA PHE A 313 5.36 -24.69 -1.56
C PHE A 313 4.57 -25.71 -2.37
N ALA A 314 3.93 -25.30 -3.45
CA ALA A 314 3.19 -26.20 -4.32
C ALA A 314 4.08 -27.29 -4.92
N PHE A 315 5.32 -26.95 -5.31
CA PHE A 315 6.31 -27.93 -5.76
C PHE A 315 6.63 -28.95 -4.67
N GLN A 316 6.86 -28.49 -3.43
CA GLN A 316 7.19 -29.36 -2.30
C GLN A 316 6.03 -30.31 -1.94
N VAL A 317 4.78 -29.86 -2.08
CA VAL A 317 3.60 -30.66 -1.77
C VAL A 317 3.26 -31.67 -2.87
N GLY A 318 3.21 -31.22 -4.13
CA GLY A 318 2.61 -31.96 -5.24
C GLY A 318 3.39 -31.89 -6.55
N GLY A 319 4.68 -31.49 -6.51
CA GLY A 319 5.56 -31.46 -7.67
C GLY A 319 5.23 -30.38 -8.70
N PHE A 320 5.78 -30.53 -9.90
CA PHE A 320 5.73 -29.50 -10.96
C PHE A 320 4.32 -29.14 -11.41
N ASN A 321 3.40 -30.11 -11.49
CA ASN A 321 2.04 -29.85 -11.94
C ASN A 321 1.30 -28.93 -10.96
N LEU A 322 1.38 -29.22 -9.65
CA LEU A 322 0.78 -28.36 -8.63
C LEU A 322 1.45 -26.99 -8.60
N ALA A 323 2.77 -26.94 -8.75
CA ALA A 323 3.53 -25.69 -8.81
C ALA A 323 3.06 -24.78 -9.96
N ARG A 324 2.85 -25.33 -11.16
CA ARG A 324 2.32 -24.58 -12.32
C ARG A 324 0.88 -24.12 -12.07
N THR A 325 0.00 -25.02 -11.63
CA THR A 325 -1.40 -24.68 -11.37
C THR A 325 -1.51 -23.57 -10.34
N LEU A 326 -0.79 -23.66 -9.22
CA LEU A 326 -0.84 -22.62 -8.21
C LEU A 326 -0.23 -21.31 -8.72
N SER A 327 0.89 -21.36 -9.46
CA SER A 327 1.51 -20.16 -10.04
C SER A 327 0.59 -19.43 -11.02
N PHE A 328 -0.23 -20.15 -11.78
CA PHE A 328 -1.26 -19.56 -12.63
C PHE A 328 -2.29 -18.78 -11.81
N PHE A 329 -2.81 -19.35 -10.72
CA PHE A 329 -3.75 -18.66 -9.83
C PHE A 329 -3.11 -17.48 -9.09
N VAL A 330 -1.84 -17.58 -8.71
CA VAL A 330 -1.07 -16.45 -8.14
C VAL A 330 -0.88 -15.34 -9.18
N CYS A 331 -0.65 -15.65 -10.46
CA CYS A 331 -0.62 -14.66 -11.53
C CYS A 331 -1.97 -13.92 -11.65
N LEU A 332 -3.10 -14.64 -11.62
CA LEU A 332 -4.42 -14.03 -11.65
C LEU A 332 -4.66 -13.12 -10.43
N SER A 333 -4.20 -13.56 -9.24
CA SER A 333 -4.26 -12.76 -8.02
C SER A 333 -3.42 -11.48 -8.11
N ALA A 334 -2.18 -11.58 -8.59
CA ALA A 334 -1.31 -10.43 -8.80
C ALA A 334 -1.87 -9.46 -9.86
N PHE A 335 -2.44 -9.99 -10.94
CA PHE A 335 -3.13 -9.20 -11.97
C PHE A 335 -4.31 -8.42 -11.37
N GLY A 336 -5.13 -9.07 -10.55
CA GLY A 336 -6.25 -8.42 -9.85
C GLY A 336 -5.81 -7.38 -8.82
N ALA A 337 -4.72 -7.63 -8.10
CA ALA A 337 -4.15 -6.64 -7.18
C ALA A 337 -3.61 -5.41 -7.93
N LEU A 338 -2.92 -5.61 -9.05
CA LEU A 338 -2.41 -4.51 -9.88
C LEU A 338 -3.55 -3.72 -10.52
N ALA A 339 -4.61 -4.40 -10.94
CA ALA A 339 -5.83 -3.76 -11.42
C ALA A 339 -6.50 -2.86 -10.38
N ALA A 340 -6.61 -3.33 -9.13
CA ALA A 340 -7.13 -2.52 -8.02
C ALA A 340 -6.23 -1.30 -7.74
N ASN A 341 -4.90 -1.44 -7.86
CA ASN A 341 -3.96 -0.34 -7.71
C ASN A 341 -4.10 0.70 -8.85
N VAL A 342 -4.25 0.27 -10.10
CA VAL A 342 -4.51 1.16 -11.25
C VAL A 342 -5.82 1.92 -11.06
N TRP A 343 -6.87 1.25 -10.60
CA TRP A 343 -8.17 1.85 -10.34
C TRP A 343 -8.12 2.89 -9.21
N SER A 344 -7.47 2.57 -8.08
CA SER A 344 -7.37 3.46 -6.92
C SER A 344 -6.39 4.61 -7.15
N GLY A 345 -5.22 4.35 -7.74
CA GLY A 345 -4.20 5.38 -8.02
C GLY A 345 -4.68 6.47 -8.96
N SER A 346 -5.48 6.13 -9.98
CA SER A 346 -6.08 7.14 -10.87
C SER A 346 -7.00 8.12 -10.13
N ARG A 347 -7.77 7.64 -9.14
CA ARG A 347 -8.65 8.48 -8.31
C ARG A 347 -7.88 9.41 -7.39
N VAL A 348 -6.73 8.98 -6.87
CA VAL A 348 -5.84 9.83 -6.07
C VAL A 348 -5.35 11.01 -6.90
N ILE A 349 -4.94 10.78 -8.16
CA ILE A 349 -4.54 11.85 -9.07
C ILE A 349 -5.70 12.82 -9.34
N VAL A 350 -6.90 12.31 -9.61
CA VAL A 350 -8.10 13.16 -9.81
C VAL A 350 -8.43 13.98 -8.55
N ALA A 351 -8.33 13.37 -7.36
CA ALA A 351 -8.59 14.05 -6.09
C ALA A 351 -7.55 15.15 -5.79
N ALA A 352 -6.28 14.91 -6.12
CA ALA A 352 -5.23 15.93 -6.03
C ALA A 352 -5.44 17.04 -7.06
N ALA A 353 -5.88 16.71 -8.28
CA ALA A 353 -6.22 17.68 -9.32
C ALA A 353 -7.36 18.60 -8.89
N LYS A 354 -8.40 18.08 -8.23
CA LYS A 354 -9.52 18.87 -7.70
C LYS A 354 -9.07 19.91 -6.66
N ARG A 355 -7.95 19.68 -5.96
CA ARG A 355 -7.34 20.60 -4.99
C ARG A 355 -6.23 21.49 -5.58
N ASP A 356 -5.99 21.41 -6.89
CA ASP A 356 -4.89 22.12 -7.55
C ASP A 356 -3.48 21.77 -7.05
N TYR A 357 -3.30 20.55 -6.55
CA TYR A 357 -2.01 20.08 -6.03
C TYR A 357 -1.02 19.67 -7.13
N ILE A 358 -1.49 19.41 -8.35
CA ILE A 358 -0.64 18.98 -9.47
C ILE A 358 -0.63 20.03 -10.59
N PRO A 359 0.44 20.12 -11.39
CA PRO A 359 0.43 20.96 -12.58
C PRO A 359 -0.62 20.46 -13.58
N PHE A 360 -1.16 21.37 -14.39
CA PHE A 360 -2.18 21.05 -15.40
C PHE A 360 -3.41 20.33 -14.83
N SER A 361 -3.84 20.67 -13.60
CA SER A 361 -5.01 20.10 -12.92
C SER A 361 -6.25 19.99 -13.81
N SER A 362 -6.45 20.95 -14.72
CA SER A 362 -7.59 20.98 -15.65
C SER A 362 -7.66 19.75 -16.54
N TRP A 363 -6.54 19.14 -16.90
CA TRP A 363 -6.51 17.91 -17.72
C TRP A 363 -6.88 16.68 -16.89
N PHE A 364 -6.36 16.60 -15.67
CA PHE A 364 -6.61 15.48 -14.75
C PHE A 364 -8.01 15.47 -14.13
N ARG A 365 -8.72 16.60 -14.18
CA ARG A 365 -10.14 16.68 -13.78
C ARG A 365 -11.10 16.12 -14.83
N LYS A 366 -10.67 15.98 -16.09
CA LYS A 366 -11.53 15.53 -17.19
C LYS A 366 -11.77 14.02 -17.14
N TRP A 367 -13.02 13.64 -17.37
CA TRP A 367 -13.45 12.25 -17.55
C TRP A 367 -13.88 12.05 -19.00
N ASN A 368 -13.57 10.88 -19.57
CA ASN A 368 -14.09 10.50 -20.88
C ASN A 368 -15.55 10.07 -20.74
N GLU A 369 -16.46 10.76 -21.42
CA GLU A 369 -17.91 10.53 -21.33
C GLU A 369 -18.33 9.13 -21.81
N ASN A 370 -17.67 8.59 -22.84
CA ASN A 370 -18.02 7.31 -23.43
C ASN A 370 -17.60 6.12 -22.56
N THR A 371 -16.46 6.23 -21.87
CA THR A 371 -15.88 5.12 -21.11
C THR A 371 -16.00 5.29 -19.60
N ASP A 372 -16.38 6.48 -19.12
CA ASP A 372 -16.41 6.90 -17.73
C ASP A 372 -15.06 6.72 -17.02
N THR A 373 -13.99 7.24 -17.65
CA THR A 373 -12.61 7.02 -17.17
C THR A 373 -11.76 8.30 -17.12
N PRO A 374 -10.88 8.45 -16.12
CA PRO A 374 -9.93 9.56 -16.05
C PRO A 374 -8.64 9.19 -16.80
N MET A 375 -8.69 9.23 -18.14
CA MET A 375 -7.62 8.75 -19.03
C MET A 375 -6.24 9.33 -18.70
N PHE A 376 -6.12 10.65 -18.49
CA PHE A 376 -4.83 11.28 -18.17
C PHE A 376 -4.23 10.78 -16.85
N ALA A 377 -5.07 10.53 -15.85
CA ALA A 377 -4.63 9.97 -14.57
C ALA A 377 -4.15 8.53 -14.74
N LEU A 378 -4.89 7.70 -15.51
CA LEU A 378 -4.53 6.32 -15.81
C LEU A 378 -3.18 6.23 -16.54
N VAL A 379 -2.97 7.07 -17.57
CA VAL A 379 -1.71 7.09 -18.34
C VAL A 379 -0.55 7.58 -17.47
N THR A 380 -0.75 8.61 -16.66
CA THR A 380 0.32 9.20 -15.84
C THR A 380 0.89 8.21 -14.82
N GLN A 381 0.05 7.49 -14.07
CA GLN A 381 0.55 6.48 -13.14
C GLN A 381 1.23 5.30 -13.86
N ALA A 382 0.76 4.93 -15.06
CA ALA A 382 1.38 3.87 -15.86
C ALA A 382 2.77 4.29 -16.35
N VAL A 383 2.92 5.55 -16.79
CA VAL A 383 4.22 6.14 -17.15
C VAL A 383 5.15 6.17 -15.94
N LEU A 384 4.70 6.71 -14.80
CA LEU A 384 5.54 6.78 -13.59
C LEU A 384 6.00 5.40 -13.10
N SER A 385 5.10 4.42 -13.10
CA SER A 385 5.44 3.03 -12.74
C SER A 385 6.42 2.41 -13.73
N SER A 386 6.22 2.67 -15.03
CA SER A 386 7.12 2.18 -16.09
C SER A 386 8.52 2.78 -15.97
N LEU A 387 8.63 4.07 -15.67
CA LEU A 387 9.91 4.75 -15.44
C LEU A 387 10.66 4.11 -14.26
N ILE A 388 9.96 3.85 -13.15
CA ILE A 388 10.55 3.17 -11.99
C ILE A 388 11.07 1.77 -12.37
N ILE A 389 10.32 0.99 -13.15
CA ILE A 389 10.75 -0.35 -13.61
C ILE A 389 11.96 -0.28 -14.55
N ILE A 390 12.03 0.72 -15.42
CA ILE A 390 13.12 0.86 -16.41
C ILE A 390 14.41 1.33 -15.72
N PHE A 391 14.31 2.35 -14.87
CA PHE A 391 15.47 3.05 -14.31
C PHE A 391 15.99 2.47 -12.99
N TYR A 392 15.32 1.49 -12.37
CA TYR A 392 15.87 0.89 -11.16
C TYR A 392 17.21 0.19 -11.47
N PRO A 393 18.28 0.42 -10.69
CA PRO A 393 19.64 0.01 -11.09
C PRO A 393 20.11 -1.33 -10.51
N HIS A 394 19.23 -2.18 -9.97
CA HIS A 394 19.64 -3.30 -9.11
C HIS A 394 19.06 -4.66 -9.54
N ASN A 395 19.39 -5.74 -8.82
CA ASN A 395 18.94 -7.11 -9.13
C ASN A 395 17.79 -7.59 -8.23
N ASP A 396 17.38 -6.79 -7.24
CA ASP A 396 16.26 -7.10 -6.32
C ASP A 396 15.14 -6.06 -6.50
N PRO A 397 14.36 -6.16 -7.60
CA PRO A 397 13.33 -5.18 -7.94
C PRO A 397 12.23 -5.12 -6.89
N PHE A 398 11.78 -6.28 -6.41
CA PHE A 398 10.65 -6.35 -5.50
C PHE A 398 10.99 -5.69 -4.16
N LYS A 399 12.13 -6.04 -3.52
CA LYS A 399 12.51 -5.37 -2.26
C LYS A 399 12.66 -3.87 -2.45
N PHE A 400 13.26 -3.42 -3.55
CA PHE A 400 13.40 -1.99 -3.83
C PHE A 400 12.04 -1.28 -3.92
N PHE A 401 11.12 -1.79 -4.73
CA PHE A 401 9.80 -1.19 -4.92
C PHE A 401 8.98 -1.20 -3.62
N VAL A 402 9.01 -2.30 -2.88
CA VAL A 402 8.31 -2.41 -1.59
C VAL A 402 8.89 -1.42 -0.59
N ASN A 403 10.22 -1.36 -0.42
CA ASN A 403 10.86 -0.45 0.53
C ASN A 403 10.61 1.02 0.18
N LEU A 404 10.69 1.40 -1.10
CA LEU A 404 10.41 2.76 -1.56
C LEU A 404 8.97 3.19 -1.23
N GLY A 405 7.99 2.35 -1.59
CA GLY A 405 6.58 2.67 -1.38
C GLY A 405 6.17 2.64 0.09
N GLN A 406 6.58 1.60 0.81
CA GLN A 406 6.23 1.45 2.22
C GLN A 406 6.90 2.51 3.07
N TYR A 407 8.20 2.77 2.90
CA TYR A 407 8.88 3.74 3.76
C TYR A 407 8.25 5.15 3.66
N CYS A 408 7.92 5.58 2.43
CA CYS A 408 7.12 6.80 2.22
C CYS A 408 5.77 6.74 2.95
N MET A 409 5.01 5.65 2.77
CA MET A 409 3.69 5.48 3.39
C MET A 409 3.75 5.52 4.92
N TRP A 410 4.72 4.84 5.54
CA TRP A 410 4.85 4.74 6.99
C TRP A 410 5.23 6.06 7.65
N ILE A 411 5.98 6.94 6.97
CA ILE A 411 6.19 8.33 7.42
C ILE A 411 4.86 9.08 7.50
N PHE A 412 4.04 9.01 6.45
CA PHE A 412 2.75 9.72 6.46
C PHE A 412 1.75 9.09 7.42
N LEU A 413 1.75 7.78 7.62
CA LEU A 413 0.94 7.13 8.64
C LEU A 413 1.34 7.58 10.06
N PHE A 414 2.65 7.72 10.33
CA PHE A 414 3.13 8.31 11.58
C PHE A 414 2.58 9.73 11.76
N LEU A 415 2.67 10.58 10.74
CA LEU A 415 2.14 11.94 10.79
C LEU A 415 0.61 11.98 10.96
N THR A 416 -0.14 11.11 10.28
CA THR A 416 -1.60 11.04 10.43
C THR A 416 -2.00 10.68 11.86
N VAL A 417 -1.37 9.67 12.46
CA VAL A 417 -1.71 9.22 13.82
C VAL A 417 -1.18 10.18 14.88
N LEU A 418 -0.02 10.82 14.64
CA LEU A 418 0.42 11.93 15.49
C LEU A 418 -0.57 13.10 15.44
N GLY A 419 -1.06 13.44 14.24
CA GLY A 419 -2.10 14.43 14.03
C GLY A 419 -3.39 14.12 14.77
N LEU A 420 -3.82 12.85 14.83
CA LEU A 420 -4.95 12.41 15.65
C LEU A 420 -4.75 12.75 17.13
N LEU A 421 -3.59 12.41 17.70
CA LEU A 421 -3.29 12.69 19.10
C LEU A 421 -3.26 14.20 19.36
N PHE A 422 -2.69 14.97 18.44
CA PHE A 422 -2.69 16.43 18.50
C PHE A 422 -4.11 17.01 18.46
N LEU A 423 -4.98 16.52 17.58
CA LEU A 423 -6.38 16.94 17.49
C LEU A 423 -7.19 16.54 18.73
N ARG A 424 -6.88 15.43 19.38
CA ARG A 424 -7.51 15.05 20.66
C ARG A 424 -7.18 16.02 21.79
N TYR A 425 -5.97 16.57 21.79
CA TYR A 425 -5.55 17.56 22.77
C TYR A 425 -6.06 18.96 22.44
N SER A 426 -5.84 19.41 21.20
CA SER A 426 -6.15 20.79 20.77
C SER A 426 -7.63 21.05 20.53
N GLN A 427 -8.40 20.04 20.09
CA GLN A 427 -9.83 20.16 19.78
C GLN A 427 -10.64 19.04 20.45
N PRO A 428 -10.73 19.02 21.79
CA PRO A 428 -11.38 17.93 22.52
C PRO A 428 -12.89 17.84 22.21
N THR A 429 -13.54 18.98 21.95
CA THR A 429 -14.98 19.10 21.69
C THR A 429 -15.41 18.73 20.27
N LEU A 430 -14.45 18.50 19.35
CA LEU A 430 -14.76 18.08 17.98
C LEU A 430 -15.57 16.78 17.98
N THR A 431 -16.70 16.79 17.27
CA THR A 431 -17.56 15.61 17.09
C THR A 431 -16.82 14.57 16.27
N ARG A 432 -16.57 13.42 16.88
CA ARG A 432 -15.86 12.30 16.24
C ARG A 432 -16.84 11.15 16.04
N PRO A 433 -17.04 10.67 14.80
CA PRO A 433 -17.84 9.47 14.56
C PRO A 433 -17.34 8.27 15.38
N PHE A 434 -16.02 8.20 15.57
CA PHE A 434 -15.33 7.13 16.28
C PHE A 434 -14.36 7.65 17.33
N LYS A 435 -14.36 7.01 18.50
CA LYS A 435 -13.35 7.22 19.55
C LYS A 435 -12.73 5.88 19.92
N VAL A 436 -11.43 5.76 19.69
CA VAL A 436 -10.62 4.61 20.11
C VAL A 436 -9.85 4.92 21.40
N PHE A 437 -9.50 3.91 22.20
CA PHE A 437 -8.64 4.11 23.37
C PHE A 437 -7.29 4.71 22.97
N LEU A 438 -6.72 5.59 23.79
CA LEU A 438 -5.46 6.29 23.49
C LEU A 438 -4.26 5.34 23.38
N SER A 439 -4.30 4.18 24.05
CA SER A 439 -3.24 3.16 23.95
C SER A 439 -3.05 2.65 22.52
N ILE A 440 -4.12 2.51 21.73
CA ILE A 440 -4.06 2.01 20.35
C ILE A 440 -3.20 2.91 19.43
N PRO A 441 -3.50 4.22 19.26
CA PRO A 441 -2.69 5.10 18.45
C PRO A 441 -1.29 5.31 19.01
N ILE A 442 -1.09 5.28 20.35
CA ILE A 442 0.25 5.38 20.94
C ILE A 442 1.11 4.18 20.57
N ILE A 443 0.60 2.95 20.71
CA ILE A 443 1.34 1.73 20.35
C ILE A 443 1.63 1.71 18.84
N PHE A 444 0.66 2.09 18.01
CA PHE A 444 0.88 2.20 16.57
C PHE A 444 1.93 3.27 16.21
N LEU A 445 1.97 4.38 16.93
CA LEU A 445 2.97 5.44 16.74
C LEU A 445 4.37 4.97 17.13
N ILE A 446 4.51 4.21 18.22
CA ILE A 446 5.80 3.59 18.60
C ILE A 446 6.24 2.59 17.53
N PHE A 447 5.32 1.78 17.00
CA PHE A 447 5.61 0.82 15.94
C PHE A 447 6.05 1.50 14.64
N THR A 448 5.32 2.52 14.18
CA THR A 448 5.67 3.29 12.98
C THR A 448 7.04 3.99 13.14
N LEU A 449 7.33 4.54 14.33
CA LEU A 449 8.63 5.12 14.65
C LEU A 449 9.76 4.07 14.60
N PHE A 450 9.52 2.86 15.11
CA PHE A 450 10.47 1.76 15.01
C PHE A 450 10.78 1.38 13.55
N ILE A 451 9.77 1.33 12.67
CA ILE A 451 9.98 1.08 11.23
C ILE A 451 10.85 2.19 10.60
N ILE A 452 10.54 3.46 10.90
CA ILE A 452 11.26 4.61 10.33
C ILE A 452 12.73 4.61 10.78
N ILE A 453 12.98 4.50 12.09
CA ILE A 453 14.34 4.56 12.64
C ILE A 453 15.12 3.29 12.32
N GLY A 454 14.50 2.12 12.51
CA GLY A 454 15.15 0.81 12.33
C GLY A 454 15.61 0.57 10.89
N SER A 455 14.97 1.19 9.89
CA SER A 455 15.38 1.15 8.48
C SER A 455 16.76 1.78 8.23
N PHE A 456 17.26 2.64 9.12
CA PHE A 456 18.59 3.26 9.04
C PHE A 456 19.64 2.62 9.95
N VAL A 457 19.25 1.62 10.75
CA VAL A 457 20.20 0.94 11.64
C VAL A 457 21.13 0.04 10.81
N ASN A 458 22.42 0.08 11.14
CA ASN A 458 23.41 -0.78 10.49
C ASN A 458 23.27 -2.23 10.95
N ASP A 459 23.70 -3.15 10.09
CA ASP A 459 23.86 -4.55 10.47
C ASP A 459 24.82 -4.72 11.66
N SER A 460 24.50 -5.67 12.54
CA SER A 460 25.50 -6.23 13.44
C SER A 460 26.61 -6.91 12.59
N PRO A 461 27.90 -6.79 12.95
CA PRO A 461 29.00 -7.45 12.24
C PRO A 461 28.81 -8.96 12.05
N ASN A 462 27.99 -9.59 12.90
CA ASN A 462 27.75 -11.04 12.90
C ASN A 462 26.42 -11.45 12.26
N SER A 463 25.68 -10.56 11.59
CA SER A 463 24.38 -10.89 11.03
C SER A 463 24.46 -11.97 9.93
N PRO A 464 23.39 -12.75 9.67
CA PRO A 464 23.39 -13.76 8.62
C PRO A 464 23.68 -13.21 7.21
N TYR A 465 23.50 -11.89 7.05
CA TYR A 465 23.78 -11.13 5.83
C TYR A 465 25.27 -10.74 5.74
N SER A 466 25.92 -10.40 6.86
CA SER A 466 27.37 -10.16 6.90
C SER A 466 28.20 -11.45 6.80
N GLN A 467 27.66 -12.59 7.22
CA GLN A 467 28.35 -13.88 7.17
C GLN A 467 28.34 -14.58 5.80
N GLN A 468 27.61 -14.10 4.80
CA GLN A 468 27.71 -14.58 3.41
C GLN A 468 28.97 -14.04 2.68
N GLN A 469 29.93 -13.45 3.42
CA GLN A 469 31.14 -12.84 2.88
C GLN A 469 32.29 -13.83 2.70
N PRO A 470 32.95 -13.87 1.53
CA PRO A 470 34.25 -14.52 1.37
C PRO A 470 35.37 -13.67 2.00
N ASN A 471 36.25 -14.31 2.79
CA ASN A 471 37.32 -13.74 3.64
C ASN A 471 38.47 -12.94 2.94
N ASN A 472 38.30 -12.39 1.74
CA ASN A 472 39.41 -11.73 1.02
C ASN A 472 39.29 -10.19 0.94
N ASP A 473 40.42 -9.52 1.20
CA ASP A 473 40.61 -8.05 1.24
C ASP A 473 40.23 -7.28 -0.04
N ARG A 474 39.93 -7.96 -1.16
CA ARG A 474 39.44 -7.34 -2.40
C ARG A 474 37.97 -6.88 -2.33
N CYS A 475 37.27 -7.11 -1.22
CA CYS A 475 35.82 -6.97 -1.10
C CYS A 475 35.32 -5.72 -0.35
N GLU A 476 36.18 -4.80 0.10
CA GLU A 476 35.73 -3.58 0.80
C GLU A 476 34.83 -2.69 -0.08
N SER A 477 35.12 -2.67 -1.40
CA SER A 477 34.27 -2.04 -2.42
C SER A 477 32.91 -2.74 -2.58
N SER A 478 32.89 -4.07 -2.48
CA SER A 478 31.68 -4.90 -2.56
C SER A 478 30.79 -4.71 -1.33
N TYR A 479 31.36 -4.57 -0.13
CA TYR A 479 30.63 -4.25 1.10
C TYR A 479 29.97 -2.86 1.02
N LYS A 480 30.73 -1.83 0.62
CA LYS A 480 30.18 -0.48 0.40
C LYS A 480 29.02 -0.53 -0.60
N TYR A 481 29.20 -1.23 -1.72
CA TYR A 481 28.19 -1.37 -2.76
C TYR A 481 26.89 -2.05 -2.29
N VAL A 482 26.99 -3.14 -1.51
CA VAL A 482 25.83 -3.82 -0.92
C VAL A 482 25.11 -2.91 0.07
N LYS A 483 25.85 -2.16 0.90
CA LYS A 483 25.28 -1.20 1.85
C LYS A 483 24.51 -0.08 1.14
N TYR A 484 25.05 0.48 0.05
CA TYR A 484 24.36 1.50 -0.75
C TYR A 484 23.02 0.99 -1.32
N LYS A 485 22.98 -0.25 -1.81
CA LYS A 485 21.75 -0.87 -2.35
C LYS A 485 20.62 -0.94 -1.34
N TYR A 486 20.94 -1.29 -0.09
CA TYR A 486 19.94 -1.41 0.96
C TYR A 486 19.32 -0.06 1.33
N TYR A 487 20.14 0.98 1.48
CA TYR A 487 19.64 2.30 1.89
C TYR A 487 19.05 3.14 0.77
N LEU A 488 19.35 2.82 -0.50
CA LEU A 488 18.87 3.58 -1.65
C LEU A 488 17.35 3.85 -1.63
N PRO A 489 16.44 2.86 -1.48
CA PRO A 489 15.01 3.14 -1.49
C PRO A 489 14.60 4.14 -0.39
N TYR A 490 15.17 4.06 0.81
CA TYR A 490 14.85 4.97 1.92
C TYR A 490 15.36 6.39 1.67
N VAL A 491 16.57 6.54 1.12
CA VAL A 491 17.12 7.85 0.75
C VAL A 491 16.27 8.47 -0.36
N VAL A 492 15.92 7.70 -1.40
CA VAL A 492 15.04 8.15 -2.48
C VAL A 492 13.68 8.58 -1.93
N SER A 493 13.09 7.83 -0.99
CA SER A 493 11.84 8.22 -0.32
C SER A 493 11.95 9.59 0.35
N LEU A 494 13.01 9.84 1.13
CA LEU A 494 13.22 11.13 1.79
C LEU A 494 13.40 12.27 0.79
N VAL A 495 14.13 12.02 -0.30
CA VAL A 495 14.31 13.00 -1.39
C VAL A 495 12.96 13.32 -2.04
N VAL A 496 12.13 12.33 -2.36
CA VAL A 496 10.80 12.56 -2.95
C VAL A 496 9.90 13.36 -2.01
N ILE A 497 9.89 13.04 -0.71
CA ILE A 497 9.12 13.81 0.29
C ILE A 497 9.61 15.26 0.35
N GLY A 498 10.93 15.48 0.35
CA GLY A 498 11.54 16.80 0.31
C GLY A 498 11.20 17.58 -0.97
N LEU A 499 11.21 16.93 -2.13
CA LEU A 499 10.77 17.50 -3.40
C LEU A 499 9.29 17.92 -3.33
N GLY A 500 8.44 17.15 -2.65
CA GLY A 500 7.05 17.53 -2.41
C GLY A 500 6.92 18.85 -1.63
N ALA A 501 7.75 19.07 -0.61
CA ALA A 501 7.79 20.33 0.12
C ALA A 501 8.29 21.51 -0.73
N ILE A 502 9.30 21.26 -1.59
CA ILE A 502 9.82 22.27 -2.53
C ILE A 502 8.75 22.62 -3.58
N CYS A 503 8.07 21.65 -4.16
CA CYS A 503 6.98 21.86 -5.12
C CYS A 503 5.81 22.62 -4.48
N TRP A 504 5.46 22.32 -3.23
CA TRP A 504 4.48 23.11 -2.50
C TRP A 504 4.92 24.57 -2.37
N TYR A 505 6.18 24.81 -2.00
CA TYR A 505 6.71 26.16 -1.78
C TYR A 505 6.72 27.00 -3.06
N ILE A 506 7.15 26.41 -4.18
CA ILE A 506 7.31 27.11 -5.47
C ILE A 506 5.97 27.25 -6.19
N SER A 507 5.16 26.19 -6.26
CA SER A 507 4.03 26.13 -7.18
C SER A 507 2.67 26.36 -6.52
N TYR A 508 2.48 25.95 -5.27
CA TYR A 508 1.17 25.98 -4.60
C TYR A 508 1.02 27.16 -3.63
N ARG A 509 2.03 27.42 -2.79
CA ARG A 509 2.03 28.49 -1.79
C ARG A 509 1.71 29.88 -2.38
N PRO A 510 2.24 30.30 -3.56
CA PRO A 510 1.90 31.59 -4.15
C PRO A 510 0.41 31.71 -4.50
N LYS A 511 -0.21 30.65 -5.05
CA LYS A 511 -1.64 30.64 -5.41
C LYS A 511 -2.52 30.87 -4.19
N CYS A 512 -2.16 30.29 -3.04
CA CYS A 512 -2.88 30.50 -1.79
C CYS A 512 -2.82 31.95 -1.30
N LYS A 513 -1.68 32.64 -1.47
CA LYS A 513 -1.56 34.06 -1.10
C LYS A 513 -2.41 34.96 -2.00
N THR A 514 -2.42 34.70 -3.30
CA THR A 514 -3.24 35.46 -4.25
C THR A 514 -4.74 35.30 -3.95
N LEU A 515 -5.19 34.08 -3.66
CA LEU A 515 -6.59 33.82 -3.32
C LEU A 515 -7.01 34.48 -1.99
N SER A 516 -6.14 34.51 -0.98
CA SER A 516 -6.44 35.21 0.26
C SER A 516 -6.53 36.73 0.07
N LEU A 517 -5.72 37.29 -0.83
CA LEU A 517 -5.74 38.73 -1.13
C LEU A 517 -6.97 39.13 -1.94
N SER A 518 -7.45 38.30 -2.87
CA SER A 518 -8.67 38.56 -3.62
C SER A 518 -9.92 38.53 -2.73
N ILE A 519 -10.03 37.56 -1.83
CA ILE A 519 -11.16 37.48 -0.88
C ILE A 519 -11.19 38.70 0.05
N LEU A 520 -10.04 39.13 0.57
CA LEU A 520 -9.95 40.32 1.41
C LEU A 520 -10.28 41.62 0.63
N SER A 521 -9.93 41.67 -0.66
CA SER A 521 -10.30 42.78 -1.55
C SER A 521 -11.81 42.83 -1.81
N ASP A 522 -12.43 41.67 -2.06
CA ASP A 522 -13.88 41.57 -2.30
C ASP A 522 -14.67 41.90 -1.02
N GLU A 523 -14.24 41.43 0.15
CA GLU A 523 -14.84 41.79 1.45
C GLU A 523 -14.68 43.30 1.74
N ALA A 524 -13.52 43.88 1.45
CA ALA A 524 -13.30 45.32 1.63
C ALA A 524 -14.16 46.18 0.68
N SER A 525 -14.44 45.69 -0.53
CA SER A 525 -15.30 46.38 -1.51
C SER A 525 -16.79 46.31 -1.19
N ASN A 526 -17.21 45.35 -0.35
CA ASN A 526 -18.61 45.13 0.05
C ASN A 526 -18.97 45.76 1.41
N LEU A 527 -18.06 46.52 2.03
CA LEU A 527 -18.39 47.31 3.22
C LEU A 527 -19.25 48.52 2.82
N PRO A 528 -20.43 48.73 3.44
CA PRO A 528 -21.24 49.90 3.16
C PRO A 528 -20.45 51.16 3.50
N LEU A 529 -20.27 52.04 2.52
CA LEU A 529 -19.75 53.38 2.77
C LEU A 529 -20.71 54.09 3.73
N GLU A 530 -20.29 54.27 4.98
CA GLU A 530 -20.93 55.21 5.91
C GLU A 530 -20.99 56.57 5.21
N LYS A 531 -22.19 56.95 4.76
CA LYS A 531 -22.47 58.33 4.38
C LYS A 531 -22.34 59.17 5.64
N ASN A 532 -21.20 59.83 5.79
CA ASN A 532 -21.08 60.99 6.65
C ASN A 532 -21.94 62.10 6.03
N ASP A 533 -23.18 62.21 6.50
CA ASP A 533 -23.99 63.41 6.31
C ASP A 533 -23.42 64.51 7.21
N SER A 534 -22.67 65.42 6.59
CA SER A 534 -22.23 66.70 7.14
C SER A 534 -23.26 67.80 6.88
#